data_AF-A0A2D4HQ88-F1
#
_entry.id   AF-A0A2D4HQ88-F1
#
_cell.length_a   1.000
_cell.length_b   1.000
_cell.length_c   1.000
_cell.angle_alpha   90.00
_cell.angle_beta   90.00
_cell.angle_gamma   90.00
#
_symmetry.space_group_name_H-M   'P 1'
#
loop_
_entity.id
_entity.type
_entity.pdbx_description
1 polymer ?
#
loop_
_entity_poly.entity_id
_entity_poly.type
_entity_poly.pdbx_seq_one_letter_code
_entity_poly.pdbx_strand_id
1 'polypeptide(L)'
;TWGVQSLHAVLRLKKRGAFLSLICLGPPLPSSRPFAIRTAETLVGFSCFSHISMQVFQYPEVFRDETSVDDYHSCKICDPYNWLEDPDSEQTKAFVEAQNKITVPFLEQCNVRGLFKEQMTELYDYPKYSCHFKKGKRYFHFYNSGLQNQRVLYVQDSLDADGRVFLDPNKLSDDGTVALRGQYNRFSGMLQLGLL
;
A
#
# COMPACT_ATOMS: atom_id res chain seq x y z
N THR A 1 -36.82 -21.88 35.32
CA THR A 1 -36.22 -21.11 36.43
C THR A 1 -35.51 -19.90 35.83
N TRP A 2 -36.05 -18.70 36.09
CA TRP A 2 -35.45 -17.34 36.11
C TRP A 2 -34.41 -16.97 35.02
N GLY A 3 -34.51 -15.87 34.28
CA GLY A 3 -35.03 -14.56 34.65
C GLY A 3 -33.90 -13.52 34.56
N VAL A 4 -34.13 -12.51 33.72
CA VAL A 4 -33.45 -11.21 33.55
C VAL A 4 -32.84 -10.64 34.85
N GLN A 5 -31.66 -9.99 34.78
CA GLN A 5 -31.43 -8.60 35.28
C GLN A 5 -29.93 -8.23 35.40
N SER A 6 -29.62 -7.07 34.81
CA SER A 6 -28.48 -6.21 35.13
C SER A 6 -28.44 -5.85 36.61
N LEU A 7 -27.25 -5.75 37.21
CA LEU A 7 -27.03 -4.84 38.32
C LEU A 7 -25.61 -4.26 38.32
N HIS A 8 -25.60 -2.94 38.40
CA HIS A 8 -24.51 -2.00 38.56
C HIS A 8 -23.88 -2.13 39.96
N ALA A 9 -22.55 -2.12 40.09
CA ALA A 9 -21.89 -1.65 41.33
C ALA A 9 -20.40 -1.32 41.10
N VAL A 10 -20.14 -0.02 41.01
CA VAL A 10 -18.84 0.63 41.18
C VAL A 10 -18.35 0.41 42.61
N LEU A 11 -17.12 -0.07 42.82
CA LEU A 11 -16.36 0.22 44.02
C LEU A 11 -14.87 0.37 43.72
N ARG A 12 -14.36 1.44 44.30
CA ARG A 12 -13.11 2.15 44.08
C ARG A 12 -12.05 1.62 45.06
N LEU A 13 -10.77 1.92 44.77
CA LEU A 13 -9.60 1.94 45.68
C LEU A 13 -8.92 0.56 45.89
N LYS A 14 -7.60 0.42 46.05
CA LYS A 14 -6.40 1.26 45.92
C LYS A 14 -5.22 0.38 46.35
N LYS A 15 -4.06 0.55 45.69
CA LYS A 15 -2.68 0.39 46.21
C LYS A 15 -2.05 -1.02 46.39
N ARG A 16 -0.80 -1.08 45.88
CA ARG A 16 0.40 -1.81 46.35
C ARG A 16 0.38 -3.33 46.03
N GLY A 17 1.31 -3.90 45.27
CA GLY A 17 2.75 -3.68 45.22
C GLY A 17 3.42 -4.61 46.22
N ALA A 18 3.88 -5.80 45.79
CA ALA A 18 5.01 -6.54 46.35
C ALA A 18 5.24 -7.88 45.64
N PHE A 19 6.48 -8.04 45.20
CA PHE A 19 7.26 -9.27 44.98
C PHE A 19 6.85 -10.51 45.79
N LEU A 20 6.93 -11.69 45.17
CA LEU A 20 7.36 -12.92 45.85
C LEU A 20 8.16 -13.81 44.89
N SER A 21 9.46 -13.90 45.14
CA SER A 21 10.40 -14.83 44.51
C SER A 21 10.32 -16.20 45.19
N LEU A 22 10.17 -17.28 44.42
CA LEU A 22 10.29 -18.65 44.92
C LEU A 22 11.75 -19.12 44.76
N ILE A 23 12.42 -19.36 45.89
CA ILE A 23 13.79 -19.88 45.99
C ILE A 23 13.69 -21.39 46.22
N CYS A 24 14.29 -22.20 45.34
CA CYS A 24 14.57 -23.62 45.60
C CYS A 24 16.07 -23.80 45.84
N LEU A 25 16.42 -24.36 47.02
CA LEU A 25 17.76 -24.75 47.45
C LEU A 25 18.22 -26.07 46.80
N GLY A 26 19.49 -26.14 46.41
CA GLY A 26 20.26 -27.38 46.20
C GLY A 26 21.74 -27.18 46.62
N PRO A 27 22.44 -28.20 47.17
CA PRO A 27 23.70 -28.04 47.94
C PRO A 27 25.01 -28.15 47.09
N PRO A 28 26.22 -27.93 47.67
CA PRO A 28 27.34 -27.24 46.99
C PRO A 28 28.62 -28.06 46.61
N LEU A 29 29.37 -27.53 45.62
CA LEU A 29 30.86 -27.45 45.42
C LEU A 29 31.71 -28.77 45.26
N PRO A 30 32.96 -28.78 44.70
CA PRO A 30 33.98 -27.71 44.74
C PRO A 30 35.00 -27.49 43.58
N SER A 31 35.65 -26.31 43.66
CA SER A 31 37.03 -25.95 43.23
C SER A 31 37.31 -25.83 41.71
N SER A 32 38.06 -24.85 41.17
CA SER A 32 39.11 -24.01 41.73
C SER A 32 39.46 -22.80 40.82
N ARG A 33 39.77 -21.67 41.47
CA ARG A 33 40.63 -20.52 41.10
C ARG A 33 40.12 -19.41 40.15
N PRO A 34 40.57 -18.16 40.39
CA PRO A 34 39.83 -16.94 40.03
C PRO A 34 40.37 -16.28 38.77
N PHE A 35 39.50 -15.70 37.96
CA PHE A 35 39.89 -14.71 36.96
C PHE A 35 39.01 -13.48 37.13
N ALA A 36 39.65 -12.37 37.45
CA ALA A 36 39.02 -11.08 37.71
C ALA A 36 38.30 -10.58 36.46
N ILE A 37 36.96 -10.45 36.53
CA ILE A 37 36.18 -9.77 35.51
C ILE A 37 36.18 -8.27 35.86
N ARG A 38 36.90 -7.49 35.05
CA ARG A 38 36.78 -6.04 35.01
C ARG A 38 35.33 -5.70 34.66
N THR A 39 34.65 -4.97 35.54
CA THR A 39 33.37 -4.33 35.28
C THR A 39 33.54 -3.28 34.18
N ALA A 40 33.03 -3.57 32.97
CA ALA A 40 32.75 -2.56 31.96
C ALA A 40 31.28 -2.19 32.11
N GLU A 41 31.01 -1.03 32.73
CA GLU A 41 29.69 -0.40 32.71
C GLU A 41 29.44 0.15 31.31
N THR A 42 28.91 -0.69 30.42
CA THR A 42 28.35 -0.22 29.16
C THR A 42 26.93 0.27 29.44
N LEU A 43 26.79 1.57 29.71
CA LEU A 43 25.51 2.27 29.71
C LEU A 43 24.96 2.25 28.27
N VAL A 44 24.20 1.20 27.93
CA VAL A 44 23.33 1.22 26.75
C VAL A 44 22.15 2.13 27.11
N GLY A 45 22.31 3.42 26.81
CA GLY A 45 21.23 4.39 26.83
C GLY A 45 20.21 4.03 25.74
N PHE A 46 19.28 3.13 26.08
CA PHE A 46 18.11 2.85 25.27
C PHE A 46 17.11 4.01 25.43
N SER A 47 17.42 5.16 24.83
CA SER A 47 16.50 6.29 24.74
C SER A 47 16.25 6.61 23.27
N CYS A 48 15.36 5.82 22.67
CA CYS A 48 14.63 6.25 21.49
C CYS A 48 13.18 5.80 21.64
N PHE A 49 12.51 6.26 22.70
CA PHE A 49 11.05 6.38 22.65
C PHE A 49 10.77 7.60 21.79
N SER A 50 10.60 7.39 20.48
CA SER A 50 10.07 8.40 19.58
C SER A 50 8.74 8.88 20.16
N HIS A 51 8.72 10.14 20.60
CA HIS A 51 7.50 10.82 20.99
C HIS A 51 6.60 10.83 19.76
N ILE A 52 5.55 10.01 19.75
CA ILE A 52 4.50 10.12 18.74
C ILE A 52 3.79 11.43 19.06
N SER A 53 4.22 12.52 18.43
CA SER A 53 3.43 13.73 18.39
C SER A 53 2.15 13.36 17.65
N MET A 54 1.02 13.34 18.37
CA MET A 54 -0.27 13.36 17.72
C MET A 54 -0.35 14.68 16.94
N GLN A 55 -0.01 14.64 15.67
CA GLN A 55 -0.22 15.78 14.78
C GLN A 55 -1.72 16.03 14.71
N VAL A 56 -2.15 17.20 15.16
CA VAL A 56 -3.52 17.66 14.97
C VAL A 56 -3.64 18.03 13.50
N PHE A 57 -4.28 17.15 12.71
CA PHE A 57 -4.55 17.43 11.31
C PHE A 57 -5.63 18.50 11.20
N GLN A 58 -5.29 19.62 10.56
CA GLN A 58 -6.29 20.58 10.10
C GLN A 58 -6.70 20.20 8.69
N TYR A 59 -7.93 19.71 8.56
CA TYR A 59 -8.55 19.44 7.26
C TYR A 59 -8.97 20.77 6.61
N PRO A 60 -8.98 20.84 5.27
CA PRO A 60 -9.41 22.04 4.59
C PRO A 60 -10.91 22.23 4.80
N GLU A 61 -11.35 23.47 4.86
CA GLU A 61 -12.77 23.78 4.91
C GLU A 61 -13.42 23.38 3.58
N VAL A 62 -14.54 22.66 3.67
CA VAL A 62 -15.23 22.09 2.51
C VAL A 62 -16.62 22.70 2.45
N PHE A 63 -16.96 23.25 1.29
CA PHE A 63 -18.30 23.76 1.04
C PHE A 63 -19.32 22.61 1.05
N ARG A 64 -20.45 22.86 1.72
CA ARG A 64 -21.58 21.94 1.81
C ARG A 64 -22.79 22.59 1.17
N ASP A 65 -23.35 21.95 0.16
CA ASP A 65 -24.60 22.39 -0.45
C ASP A 65 -25.79 21.71 0.23
N GLU A 66 -26.37 22.38 1.23
CA GLU A 66 -27.52 21.86 1.97
C GLU A 66 -28.82 21.84 1.12
N THR A 67 -28.80 22.35 -0.12
CA THR A 67 -29.95 22.31 -1.03
C THR A 67 -30.03 21.03 -1.87
N SER A 68 -28.94 20.27 -1.95
CA SER A 68 -28.84 19.02 -2.70
C SER A 68 -29.56 17.89 -1.94
N VAL A 69 -30.82 17.65 -2.31
CA VAL A 69 -31.67 16.60 -1.74
C VAL A 69 -32.37 15.82 -2.85
N ASP A 70 -32.11 14.52 -2.89
CA ASP A 70 -32.76 13.58 -3.82
C ASP A 70 -33.92 12.85 -3.14
N ASP A 71 -34.95 12.52 -3.91
CA ASP A 71 -36.08 11.70 -3.46
C ASP A 71 -36.05 10.33 -4.14
N TYR A 72 -35.74 9.31 -3.34
CA TYR A 72 -35.74 7.92 -3.78
C TYR A 72 -36.89 7.17 -3.09
N HIS A 73 -37.92 6.81 -3.84
CA HIS A 73 -39.08 6.06 -3.33
C HIS A 73 -39.75 6.71 -2.11
N SER A 74 -39.96 8.03 -2.16
CA SER A 74 -40.51 8.84 -1.06
C SER A 74 -39.57 8.99 0.15
N CYS A 75 -38.29 8.60 0.01
CA CYS A 75 -37.25 8.82 1.01
C CYS A 75 -36.32 9.95 0.54
N LYS A 76 -36.30 11.06 1.28
CA LYS A 76 -35.40 12.20 1.02
C LYS A 76 -34.00 11.89 1.54
N ILE A 77 -33.00 11.96 0.68
CA ILE A 77 -31.59 11.75 0.99
C ILE A 77 -30.83 13.02 0.63
N CYS A 78 -30.17 13.63 1.62
CA CYS A 78 -29.35 14.81 1.38
C CYS A 78 -27.93 14.38 0.96
N ASP A 79 -27.42 14.92 -0.13
CA ASP A 79 -26.02 14.79 -0.55
C ASP A 79 -25.35 16.16 -0.70
N PRO A 80 -24.77 16.71 0.38
CA PRO A 80 -24.17 18.04 0.38
C PRO A 80 -22.91 18.20 -0.47
N TYR A 81 -22.35 17.10 -1.00
CA TYR A 81 -21.09 17.10 -1.75
C TYR A 81 -21.26 16.67 -3.21
N ASN A 82 -22.48 16.71 -3.73
CA ASN A 82 -22.79 16.42 -5.13
C ASN A 82 -21.91 17.21 -6.14
N TRP A 83 -21.48 18.44 -5.78
CA TRP A 83 -20.55 19.22 -6.60
C TRP A 83 -19.18 18.56 -6.84
N LEU A 84 -18.76 17.60 -6.00
CA LEU A 84 -17.53 16.83 -6.20
C LEU A 84 -17.65 15.79 -7.33
N GLU A 85 -18.86 15.51 -7.82
CA GLU A 85 -19.08 14.61 -8.96
C GLU A 85 -18.64 15.21 -10.29
N ASP A 86 -18.53 16.55 -10.37
CA ASP A 86 -17.97 17.24 -11.54
C ASP A 86 -16.45 17.42 -11.36
N PRO A 87 -15.62 16.62 -12.07
CA PRO A 87 -14.16 16.72 -11.98
C PRO A 87 -13.59 17.95 -12.70
N ASP A 88 -14.33 18.55 -13.62
CA ASP A 88 -13.86 19.67 -14.43
C ASP A 88 -14.08 21.03 -13.75
N SER A 89 -14.92 21.06 -12.70
CA SER A 89 -15.18 22.27 -11.93
C SER A 89 -13.94 22.75 -11.17
N GLU A 90 -13.75 24.08 -11.13
CA GLU A 90 -12.61 24.69 -10.43
C GLU A 90 -12.68 24.45 -8.92
N GLN A 91 -13.88 24.31 -8.37
CA GLN A 91 -14.09 24.02 -6.95
C GLN A 91 -13.58 22.61 -6.59
N THR A 92 -13.89 21.60 -7.43
CA THR A 92 -13.39 20.23 -7.24
C THR A 92 -11.87 20.17 -7.39
N LYS A 93 -11.29 20.84 -8.37
CA LYS A 93 -9.82 20.91 -8.53
C LYS A 93 -9.15 21.55 -7.30
N ALA A 94 -9.66 22.68 -6.83
CA ALA A 94 -9.14 23.36 -5.64
C ALA A 94 -9.23 22.46 -4.39
N PHE A 95 -10.33 21.71 -4.25
CA PHE A 95 -10.50 20.74 -3.17
C PHE A 95 -9.47 19.59 -3.26
N VAL A 96 -9.28 19.00 -4.44
CA VAL A 96 -8.29 17.92 -4.65
C VAL A 96 -6.87 18.42 -4.33
N GLU A 97 -6.51 19.61 -4.78
CA GLU A 97 -5.22 20.22 -4.46
C GLU A 97 -5.04 20.45 -2.95
N ALA A 98 -6.07 20.94 -2.26
CA ALA A 98 -6.02 21.17 -0.81
C ALA A 98 -5.82 19.85 -0.04
N GLN A 99 -6.46 18.77 -0.47
CA GLN A 99 -6.27 17.44 0.14
C GLN A 99 -4.88 16.86 -0.14
N ASN A 100 -4.37 17.02 -1.37
CA ASN A 100 -3.01 16.61 -1.72
C ASN A 100 -1.96 17.36 -0.91
N LYS A 101 -2.15 18.66 -0.63
CA LYS A 101 -1.26 19.48 0.20
C LYS A 101 -1.12 18.99 1.63
N ILE A 102 -2.11 18.27 2.17
CA ILE A 102 -2.03 17.68 3.51
C ILE A 102 -1.44 16.27 3.43
N THR A 103 -1.85 15.50 2.42
CA THR A 103 -1.51 14.08 2.31
C THR A 103 -0.06 13.85 1.89
N VAL A 104 0.43 14.59 0.89
CA VAL A 104 1.80 14.44 0.37
C VAL A 104 2.86 14.66 1.47
N PRO A 105 2.88 15.77 2.21
CA PRO A 105 3.90 15.97 3.25
C PRO A 105 3.75 14.98 4.40
N PHE A 106 2.53 14.56 4.75
CA PHE A 106 2.33 13.52 5.75
C PHE A 106 2.97 12.18 5.32
N LEU A 107 2.82 11.80 4.05
CA LEU A 107 3.45 10.60 3.50
C LEU A 107 4.97 10.74 3.39
N GLU A 108 5.49 11.93 3.09
CA GLU A 108 6.93 12.23 3.01
C GLU A 108 7.62 12.22 4.37
N GLN A 109 6.91 12.56 5.46
CA GLN A 109 7.42 12.46 6.84
C GLN A 109 7.75 11.01 7.25
N CYS A 110 7.30 10.00 6.50
CA CYS A 110 7.63 8.61 6.78
C CYS A 110 9.08 8.31 6.40
N ASN A 111 9.97 8.27 7.41
CA ASN A 111 11.41 8.00 7.26
C ASN A 111 11.73 6.70 6.50
N VAL A 112 10.82 5.72 6.53
CA VAL A 112 11.04 4.39 5.92
C VAL A 112 10.60 4.34 4.46
N ARG A 113 9.84 5.32 3.97
CA ARG A 113 9.23 5.32 2.63
C ARG A 113 10.27 5.19 1.51
N GLY A 114 11.41 5.87 1.63
CA GLY A 114 12.52 5.79 0.67
C GLY A 114 13.08 4.37 0.58
N LEU A 115 13.43 3.78 1.74
CA LEU A 115 13.95 2.41 1.82
C LEU A 115 12.97 1.39 1.24
N PHE A 116 11.68 1.51 1.57
CA PHE A 116 10.65 0.64 0.99
C PHE A 116 10.54 0.80 -0.53
N LYS A 117 10.60 2.03 -1.04
CA LYS A 117 10.57 2.26 -2.49
C LYS A 117 11.76 1.61 -3.18
N GLU A 118 12.96 1.72 -2.64
CA GLU A 118 14.17 1.10 -3.20
C GLU A 118 14.08 -0.42 -3.19
N GLN A 119 13.76 -1.03 -2.05
CA GLN A 119 13.63 -2.49 -1.92
C GLN A 119 12.54 -3.05 -2.84
N MET A 120 11.39 -2.38 -2.92
CA MET A 120 10.32 -2.81 -3.83
C MET A 120 10.75 -2.66 -5.29
N THR A 121 11.51 -1.62 -5.62
CA THR A 121 12.04 -1.41 -6.99
C THR A 121 13.00 -2.54 -7.37
N GLU A 122 13.93 -2.90 -6.48
CA GLU A 122 14.87 -4.00 -6.67
C GLU A 122 14.14 -5.35 -6.85
N LEU A 123 13.18 -5.65 -5.98
CA LEU A 123 12.38 -6.88 -6.08
C LEU A 123 11.50 -6.92 -7.33
N TYR A 124 11.12 -5.77 -7.86
CA TYR A 124 10.31 -5.68 -9.07
C TYR A 124 11.15 -5.74 -10.35
N ASP A 125 12.46 -5.46 -10.29
CA ASP A 125 13.35 -5.45 -11.46
C ASP A 125 13.81 -6.86 -11.86
N TYR A 126 12.89 -7.60 -12.47
CA TYR A 126 13.18 -8.90 -13.07
C TYR A 126 12.41 -9.06 -14.39
N PRO A 127 12.96 -9.83 -15.35
CA PRO A 127 12.32 -10.06 -16.64
C PRO A 127 11.02 -10.85 -16.47
N LYS A 128 9.93 -10.34 -17.05
CA LYS A 128 8.58 -10.92 -16.95
C LYS A 128 8.11 -11.36 -18.33
N TYR A 129 7.70 -12.61 -18.43
CA TYR A 129 7.10 -13.18 -19.64
C TYR A 129 5.65 -13.58 -19.38
N SER A 130 4.77 -13.32 -20.35
CA SER A 130 3.45 -13.95 -20.35
C SER A 130 3.49 -15.31 -21.02
N CYS A 131 2.41 -16.09 -20.82
CA CYS A 131 2.21 -17.30 -21.60
C CYS A 131 2.16 -16.98 -23.11
N HIS A 132 2.80 -17.83 -23.90
CA HIS A 132 2.77 -17.75 -25.35
C HIS A 132 1.39 -18.17 -25.86
N PHE A 133 0.81 -17.40 -26.78
CA PHE A 133 -0.44 -17.76 -27.43
C PHE A 133 -0.28 -17.76 -28.95
N LYS A 134 -0.82 -18.80 -29.60
CA LYS A 134 -0.72 -18.98 -31.05
C LYS A 134 -1.86 -18.29 -31.78
N LYS A 135 -1.54 -17.56 -32.85
CA LYS A 135 -2.52 -17.04 -33.81
C LYS A 135 -2.03 -17.26 -35.24
N GLY A 136 -2.82 -17.99 -36.01
CA GLY A 136 -2.42 -18.45 -37.34
C GLY A 136 -1.15 -19.29 -37.27
N LYS A 137 -0.10 -18.84 -37.96
CA LYS A 137 1.21 -19.50 -38.00
C LYS A 137 2.22 -18.94 -36.98
N ARG A 138 1.86 -17.92 -36.21
CA ARG A 138 2.78 -17.19 -35.33
C ARG A 138 2.40 -17.31 -33.86
N TYR A 139 3.39 -17.12 -32.99
CA TYR A 139 3.23 -17.06 -31.53
C TYR A 139 3.41 -15.63 -31.06
N PHE A 140 2.64 -15.26 -30.04
CA PHE A 140 2.66 -13.94 -29.43
C PHE A 140 2.87 -14.09 -27.94
N HIS A 141 3.64 -13.18 -27.35
CA HIS A 141 3.83 -13.11 -25.91
C HIS A 141 4.13 -11.68 -25.50
N PHE A 142 3.83 -11.34 -24.25
CA PHE A 142 4.26 -10.10 -23.63
C PHE A 142 5.57 -10.30 -22.88
N TYR A 143 6.43 -9.31 -23.01
CA TYR A 143 7.70 -9.25 -22.32
C TYR A 143 7.87 -7.88 -21.64
N ASN A 144 8.41 -7.88 -20.43
CA ASN A 144 8.87 -6.67 -19.75
C ASN A 144 10.27 -6.96 -19.21
N SER A 145 11.24 -6.07 -19.47
CA SER A 145 12.61 -6.24 -18.97
C SER A 145 12.72 -6.14 -17.45
N GLY A 146 11.75 -5.50 -16.79
CA GLY A 146 11.66 -5.37 -15.34
C GLY A 146 10.92 -4.10 -14.94
N LEU A 147 11.56 -2.97 -15.22
CA LEU A 147 11.15 -1.62 -14.84
C LEU A 147 10.42 -0.84 -15.95
N GLN A 148 10.06 -1.47 -17.08
CA GLN A 148 9.32 -0.77 -18.13
C GLN A 148 7.90 -0.45 -17.64
N ASN A 149 7.42 0.77 -17.95
CA ASN A 149 6.07 1.23 -17.59
C ASN A 149 5.00 0.26 -18.11
N GLN A 150 5.10 -0.14 -19.38
CA GLN A 150 4.21 -1.09 -20.02
C GLN A 150 4.98 -2.27 -20.62
N ARG A 151 4.36 -3.45 -20.59
CA ARG A 151 4.87 -4.65 -21.25
C ARG A 151 4.78 -4.54 -22.78
N VAL A 152 5.81 -5.00 -23.47
CA VAL A 152 5.93 -4.98 -24.92
C VAL A 152 5.39 -6.29 -25.51
N LEU A 153 4.67 -6.19 -26.62
CA LEU A 153 4.17 -7.36 -27.34
C LEU A 153 5.18 -7.82 -28.39
N TYR A 154 5.61 -9.07 -28.28
CA TYR A 154 6.50 -9.73 -29.22
C TYR A 154 5.74 -10.74 -30.08
N VAL A 155 6.29 -10.98 -31.27
CA VAL A 155 5.84 -12.02 -32.19
C VAL A 155 7.01 -12.92 -32.60
N GLN A 156 6.76 -14.21 -32.63
CA GLN A 156 7.71 -15.25 -33.04
C GLN A 156 7.07 -16.14 -34.11
N ASP A 157 7.88 -16.62 -35.05
CA ASP A 157 7.39 -17.51 -36.10
C ASP A 157 7.34 -18.99 -35.61
N SER A 158 8.14 -19.38 -34.61
CA SER A 158 8.05 -20.65 -33.86
C SER A 158 8.42 -20.42 -32.38
N LEU A 159 8.24 -21.42 -31.51
CA LEU A 159 8.58 -21.27 -30.08
C LEU A 159 10.09 -21.09 -29.83
N ASP A 160 10.92 -21.64 -30.71
CA ASP A 160 12.39 -21.59 -30.61
C ASP A 160 12.99 -20.46 -31.47
N ALA A 161 12.17 -19.71 -32.22
CA ALA A 161 12.64 -18.61 -33.05
C ALA A 161 12.81 -17.32 -32.24
N ASP A 162 13.72 -16.47 -32.71
CA ASP A 162 13.93 -15.14 -32.13
C ASP A 162 12.65 -14.28 -32.21
N GLY A 163 12.32 -13.64 -31.08
CA GLY A 163 11.18 -12.75 -30.97
C GLY A 163 11.47 -11.38 -31.55
N ARG A 164 10.58 -10.89 -32.42
CA ARG A 164 10.59 -9.50 -32.90
C ARG A 164 9.51 -8.69 -32.19
N VAL A 165 9.80 -7.42 -31.91
CA VAL A 165 8.82 -6.49 -31.33
C VAL A 165 7.69 -6.29 -32.34
N PHE A 166 6.46 -6.56 -31.91
CA PHE A 166 5.26 -6.31 -32.71
C PHE A 166 4.65 -4.96 -32.34
N LEU A 167 4.47 -4.70 -31.04
CA LEU A 167 3.93 -3.43 -30.55
C LEU A 167 4.57 -3.06 -29.21
N ASP A 168 5.04 -1.82 -29.14
CA ASP A 168 5.63 -1.24 -27.94
C ASP A 168 4.76 -0.06 -27.46
N PRO A 169 3.95 -0.24 -26.40
CA PRO A 169 3.11 0.82 -25.86
C PRO A 169 3.91 1.99 -25.27
N ASN A 170 5.16 1.76 -24.85
CA ASN A 170 6.00 2.80 -24.25
C ASN A 170 6.43 3.86 -25.28
N LYS A 171 6.29 3.59 -26.58
CA LYS A 171 6.55 4.57 -27.65
C LYS A 171 5.34 5.43 -28.01
N LEU A 172 4.18 5.16 -27.39
CA LEU A 172 2.93 5.87 -27.65
C LEU A 172 2.68 7.04 -26.69
N SER A 173 3.43 7.11 -25.59
CA SER A 173 3.36 8.17 -24.59
C SER A 173 4.71 8.31 -23.90
N ASP A 174 5.18 9.56 -23.75
CA ASP A 174 6.43 9.87 -23.06
C ASP A 174 6.36 9.52 -21.57
N ASP A 175 5.17 9.62 -20.96
CA ASP A 175 4.92 9.31 -19.55
C ASP A 175 4.57 7.83 -19.31
N GLY A 176 4.38 7.03 -20.37
CA GLY A 176 3.98 5.62 -20.28
C GLY A 176 2.59 5.37 -19.73
N THR A 177 1.73 6.39 -19.74
CA THR A 177 0.34 6.35 -19.25
C THR A 177 -0.62 5.67 -20.22
N VAL A 178 -0.22 5.53 -21.50
CA VAL A 178 -0.99 4.81 -22.52
C VAL A 178 -0.81 3.32 -22.36
N ALA A 179 -1.90 2.59 -22.20
CA ALA A 179 -1.89 1.16 -21.93
C ALA A 179 -2.72 0.37 -22.94
N LEU A 180 -2.31 -0.88 -23.21
CA LEU A 180 -3.09 -1.79 -24.05
C LEU A 180 -4.32 -2.29 -23.29
N ARG A 181 -5.52 -1.98 -23.80
CA ARG A 181 -6.78 -2.47 -23.26
C ARG A 181 -7.52 -3.30 -24.30
N GLY A 182 -7.65 -4.59 -24.01
CA GLY A 182 -8.40 -5.53 -24.84
C GLY A 182 -7.63 -6.00 -26.08
N GLN A 183 -7.75 -7.29 -26.36
CA GLN A 183 -7.15 -7.93 -27.53
C GLN A 183 -8.23 -8.78 -28.16
N TYR A 184 -8.62 -8.42 -29.39
CA TYR A 184 -9.62 -9.18 -30.11
C TYR A 184 -8.95 -9.93 -31.25
N ASN A 185 -9.24 -11.22 -31.30
CA ASN A 185 -8.73 -12.08 -32.33
C ASN A 185 -9.81 -12.25 -33.39
N ARG A 186 -9.53 -11.85 -34.64
CA ARG A 186 -10.42 -12.17 -35.76
C ARG A 186 -10.18 -13.60 -36.21
N PHE A 187 -11.25 -14.29 -36.62
CA PHE A 187 -11.20 -15.65 -37.16
C PHE A 187 -10.27 -15.78 -38.39
N SER A 188 -10.02 -14.68 -39.11
CA SER A 188 -9.07 -14.62 -40.23
C SER A 188 -7.58 -14.64 -39.81
N GLY A 189 -7.27 -14.76 -38.52
CA GLY A 189 -5.91 -14.77 -37.99
C GLY A 189 -5.30 -13.38 -37.76
N MET A 190 -6.10 -12.32 -37.85
CA MET A 190 -5.67 -10.94 -37.59
C MET A 190 -5.88 -10.58 -36.11
N LEU A 191 -4.85 -10.06 -35.46
CA LEU A 191 -4.90 -9.53 -34.09
C LEU A 191 -5.29 -8.06 -34.14
N GLN A 192 -6.32 -7.67 -33.37
CA GLN A 192 -6.73 -6.28 -33.19
C GLN A 192 -6.51 -5.87 -31.73
N LEU A 193 -5.88 -4.73 -31.51
CA LEU A 193 -5.48 -4.22 -30.20
C LEU A 193 -6.19 -2.89 -29.93
N GLY A 194 -6.74 -2.74 -28.72
CA GLY A 194 -7.28 -1.47 -28.22
C GLY A 194 -6.26 -0.75 -27.34
N LEU A 195 -6.25 0.58 -27.39
CA LEU A 195 -5.42 1.46 -26.55
C LEU A 195 -6.34 2.29 -25.65
N LEU A 196 -5.87 2.56 -24.44
CA LEU A 196 -6.37 3.59 -23.52
C LEU A 196 -5.31 4.67 -23.36
#